data_AF-A0A8S4G6F2-F1
#
_entry.id   AF-A0A8S4G6F2-F1
#
_cell.length_a   1.000
_cell.length_b   1.000
_cell.length_c   1.000
_cell.angle_alpha   90.00
_cell.angle_beta   90.00
_cell.angle_gamma   90.00
#
_symmetry.space_group_name_H-M   'P 1'
#
loop_
_entity.id
_entity.type
_entity.pdbx_description
1 polymer ?
#
loop_
_entity_poly.entity_id
_entity_poly.type
_entity_poly.pdbx_seq_one_letter_code
_entity_poly.pdbx_strand_id
1 'polypeptide(L)'
;MQTTAQRFHSREPGAANTAQYAHLVFNTLDQDRSGLLSFEEFVTGLSILSRGSLEEKLRWTFSLYDINGDGCITKEEMTEIVTAIYDLMGKIVEPLLEEDVVLQKVERLFQKMDLNRDGVVTLDEFLDCCLHDDGISRSMGVFDSNF
;
A
#
# COMPACT_ATOMS: atom_id res chain seq x y z
N MET A 1 -34.53 -40.43 8.11
CA MET A 1 -34.59 -39.25 7.21
C MET A 1 -33.42 -38.34 7.57
N GLN A 2 -32.44 -38.23 6.68
CA GLN A 2 -31.29 -37.31 6.79
C GLN A 2 -31.68 -35.96 6.21
N THR A 3 -31.39 -34.84 6.90
CA THR A 3 -31.25 -33.50 6.31
C THR A 3 -30.46 -32.62 7.30
N THR A 4 -29.13 -32.59 7.21
CA THR A 4 -28.30 -31.47 6.69
C THR A 4 -28.68 -30.07 7.19
N ALA A 5 -28.00 -29.62 8.26
CA ALA A 5 -27.77 -28.20 8.52
C ALA A 5 -26.32 -27.88 8.11
N GLN A 6 -26.11 -27.63 6.81
CA GLN A 6 -24.84 -27.13 6.30
C GLN A 6 -24.71 -25.64 6.65
N ARG A 7 -23.56 -25.32 7.24
CA ARG A 7 -22.96 -23.99 7.38
C ARG A 7 -23.22 -23.13 6.13
N PHE A 8 -23.92 -22.02 6.31
CA PHE A 8 -23.74 -20.83 5.49
C PHE A 8 -23.18 -19.74 6.38
N HIS A 9 -21.87 -19.62 6.35
CA HIS A 9 -21.18 -18.40 6.77
C HIS A 9 -21.47 -17.39 5.66
N SER A 10 -22.56 -16.65 5.83
CA SER A 10 -22.95 -15.57 4.93
C SER A 10 -21.84 -14.52 4.95
N ARG A 11 -20.96 -14.56 3.95
CA ARG A 11 -20.02 -13.49 3.67
C ARG A 11 -20.85 -12.30 3.21
N GLU A 12 -20.97 -11.30 4.08
CA GLU A 12 -21.60 -10.01 3.79
C GLU A 12 -21.03 -9.45 2.47
N PRO A 13 -21.85 -9.25 1.43
CA PRO A 13 -21.39 -8.67 0.17
C PRO A 13 -21.31 -7.15 0.35
N GLY A 14 -20.16 -6.65 0.78
CA GLY A 14 -19.95 -5.21 0.92
C GLY A 14 -18.86 -4.76 1.89
N ALA A 15 -18.29 -5.66 2.70
CA ALA A 15 -17.11 -5.31 3.48
C ALA A 15 -15.90 -5.30 2.53
N ALA A 16 -15.41 -4.10 2.20
CA ALA A 16 -14.04 -3.93 1.72
C ALA A 16 -13.11 -4.71 2.65
N ASN A 17 -12.14 -5.43 2.11
CA ASN A 17 -11.21 -6.21 2.91
C ASN A 17 -10.15 -5.28 3.51
N THR A 18 -10.61 -4.39 4.39
CA THR A 18 -9.83 -3.34 5.05
C THR A 18 -8.72 -3.91 5.93
N ALA A 19 -8.82 -5.18 6.31
CA ALA A 19 -7.87 -5.87 7.16
C ALA A 19 -6.45 -5.88 6.56
N GLN A 20 -6.31 -6.16 5.25
CA GLN A 20 -5.00 -6.20 4.59
C GLN A 20 -4.33 -4.83 4.62
N TYR A 21 -5.05 -3.79 4.23
CA TYR A 21 -4.53 -2.43 4.28
C TYR A 21 -4.24 -1.94 5.72
N ALA A 22 -5.11 -2.29 6.68
CA ALA A 22 -4.90 -1.96 8.08
C ALA A 22 -3.63 -2.63 8.63
N HIS A 23 -3.31 -3.86 8.21
CA HIS A 23 -2.06 -4.53 8.56
C HIS A 23 -0.83 -3.81 7.99
N LEU A 24 -0.89 -3.36 6.73
CA LEU A 24 0.19 -2.60 6.11
C LEU A 24 0.45 -1.27 6.85
N VAL A 25 -0.62 -0.52 7.14
CA VAL A 25 -0.52 0.73 7.91
C VAL A 25 0.01 0.47 9.32
N PHE A 26 -0.46 -0.59 9.99
CA PHE A 26 0.03 -0.97 11.31
C PHE A 26 1.53 -1.25 11.30
N ASN A 27 2.01 -2.06 10.34
CA ASN A 27 3.43 -2.38 10.21
C ASN A 27 4.29 -1.14 9.91
N THR A 28 3.73 -0.16 9.21
CA THR A 28 4.44 1.11 8.92
C THR A 28 4.58 2.00 10.16
N LEU A 29 3.64 1.88 11.10
CA LEU A 29 3.66 2.62 12.35
C LEU A 29 4.52 1.91 13.43
N ASP A 30 4.55 0.58 13.42
CA ASP A 30 5.35 -0.28 14.30
C ASP A 30 6.85 -0.28 13.88
N GLN A 31 7.56 0.81 14.19
CA GLN A 31 8.93 1.04 13.74
C GLN A 31 9.92 0.04 14.34
N ASP A 32 9.69 -0.39 15.58
CA ASP A 32 10.52 -1.38 16.25
C ASP A 32 10.17 -2.83 15.88
N ARG A 33 9.14 -3.03 15.05
CA ARG A 33 8.60 -4.33 14.63
C ARG A 33 8.27 -5.25 15.81
N SER A 34 7.85 -4.66 16.93
CA SER A 34 7.46 -5.43 18.12
C SER A 34 6.14 -6.18 17.92
N GLY A 35 5.38 -5.86 16.87
CA GLY A 35 4.01 -6.30 16.65
C GLY A 35 3.01 -5.58 17.54
N LEU A 36 3.43 -4.54 18.27
CA LEU A 36 2.62 -3.77 19.19
C LEU A 36 2.90 -2.28 19.01
N LEU A 37 1.87 -1.52 18.68
CA LEU A 37 2.03 -0.09 18.52
C LEU A 37 2.15 0.63 19.88
N SER A 38 3.30 1.23 20.14
CA SER A 38 3.45 2.12 21.30
C SER A 38 2.74 3.45 21.09
N PHE A 39 2.42 4.16 22.18
CA PHE A 39 1.82 5.49 22.09
C PHE A 39 2.74 6.49 21.37
N GLU A 40 4.05 6.36 21.54
CA GLU A 40 5.04 7.22 20.90
C GLU A 40 5.05 7.02 19.38
N GLU A 41 5.08 5.77 18.92
CA GLU A 41 5.01 5.42 17.50
C GLU A 41 3.71 5.89 16.85
N PHE A 42 2.58 5.69 17.54
CA PHE A 42 1.28 6.15 17.07
C PHE A 42 1.24 7.67 16.89
N VAL A 43 1.65 8.44 17.90
CA VAL A 43 1.63 9.91 17.85
C VAL A 43 2.63 10.43 16.82
N THR A 44 3.80 9.80 16.71
CA THR A 44 4.82 10.17 15.72
C THR A 44 4.31 9.98 14.30
N GLY A 45 3.75 8.80 14.00
CA GLY A 45 3.17 8.52 12.69
C GLY A 45 2.03 9.50 12.33
N LEU A 46 1.13 9.78 13.27
CA LEU A 46 0.07 10.76 13.07
C LEU A 46 0.60 12.18 12.84
N SER A 47 1.67 12.57 13.54
CA SER A 47 2.30 13.89 13.37
C SER A 47 2.87 14.05 11.97
N ILE A 48 3.56 13.01 11.46
CA ILE A 48 4.12 12.99 10.10
C ILE A 48 2.99 13.07 9.05
N LEU A 49 1.94 12.27 9.21
CA LEU A 49 0.80 12.27 8.28
C LEU A 49 0.07 13.63 8.26
N SER A 50 -0.14 14.22 9.43
CA SER A 50 -0.93 15.45 9.58
C SER A 50 -0.14 16.72 9.24
N ARG A 51 1.14 16.79 9.63
CA ARG A 51 1.94 18.03 9.61
C ARG A 51 3.33 17.87 9.00
N GLY A 52 3.69 16.67 8.56
CA GLY A 52 4.96 16.42 7.90
C GLY A 52 5.07 17.17 6.57
N SER A 53 6.30 17.50 6.22
CA SER A 53 6.67 17.98 4.89
C SER A 53 6.37 16.94 3.81
N LEU A 54 6.34 17.37 2.54
CA LEU A 54 6.16 16.45 1.42
C LEU A 54 7.19 15.31 1.44
N GLU A 55 8.45 15.63 1.77
CA GLU A 55 9.52 14.64 1.85
C GLU A 55 9.28 13.63 2.99
N GLU A 56 8.86 14.08 4.17
CA GLU A 56 8.53 13.17 5.28
C GLU A 56 7.36 12.25 4.92
N LYS A 57 6.34 12.77 4.23
CA LYS A 57 5.21 11.96 3.73
C LYS A 57 5.65 10.93 2.69
N LEU A 58 6.53 11.32 1.77
CA LEU A 58 7.10 10.40 0.77
C LEU A 58 7.93 9.31 1.42
N ARG A 59 8.76 9.64 2.43
CA ARG A 59 9.54 8.64 3.19
C ARG A 59 8.64 7.67 3.96
N TRP A 60 7.59 8.18 4.59
CA TRP A 60 6.61 7.34 5.27
C TRP A 60 5.90 6.39 4.30
N THR A 61 5.60 6.89 3.11
CA THR A 61 5.00 6.11 2.03
C THR A 61 5.95 5.05 1.51
N PHE A 62 7.23 5.37 1.32
CA PHE A 62 8.22 4.38 0.95
C PHE A 62 8.24 3.24 1.97
N SER A 63 8.21 3.56 3.26
CA SER A 63 8.12 2.55 4.33
C SER A 63 6.82 1.75 4.34
N LEU A 64 5.73 2.30 3.79
CA LEU A 64 4.49 1.55 3.59
C LEU A 64 4.63 0.55 2.44
N TYR A 65 5.39 0.89 1.41
CA TYR A 65 5.63 0.01 0.27
C TYR A 65 6.69 -1.06 0.52
N ASP A 66 7.72 -0.74 1.28
CA ASP A 66 8.80 -1.63 1.68
C ASP A 66 8.36 -2.51 2.87
N ILE A 67 7.62 -3.58 2.57
CA ILE A 67 6.99 -4.46 3.57
C ILE A 67 8.04 -5.16 4.43
N ASN A 68 9.13 -5.62 3.80
CA ASN A 68 10.18 -6.34 4.50
C ASN A 68 11.17 -5.38 5.20
N GLY A 69 11.18 -4.11 4.80
CA GLY A 69 11.96 -3.00 5.36
C GLY A 69 13.46 -3.15 5.16
N ASP A 70 13.89 -3.65 4.00
CA ASP A 70 15.31 -3.75 3.60
C ASP A 70 15.80 -2.47 2.90
N GLY A 71 14.94 -1.47 2.76
CA GLY A 71 15.23 -0.20 2.11
C GLY A 71 15.05 -0.24 0.59
N CYS A 72 14.45 -1.31 0.05
CA CYS A 72 14.23 -1.52 -1.38
C CYS A 72 12.79 -1.99 -1.61
N ILE A 73 12.09 -1.41 -2.58
CA ILE A 73 10.76 -1.89 -2.97
C ILE A 73 10.94 -2.88 -4.12
N THR A 74 10.53 -4.12 -3.89
CA THR A 74 10.44 -5.14 -4.93
C THR A 74 9.12 -5.06 -5.69
N LYS A 75 9.07 -5.69 -6.87
CA LYS A 75 7.85 -5.75 -7.67
C LYS A 75 6.74 -6.53 -6.95
N GLU A 76 7.13 -7.55 -6.21
CA GLU A 76 6.25 -8.37 -5.38
C GLU A 76 5.58 -7.50 -4.30
N GLU A 77 6.37 -6.74 -3.55
CA GLU A 77 5.86 -5.83 -2.52
C GLU A 77 4.95 -4.75 -3.10
N MET A 78 5.35 -4.13 -4.22
CA MET A 78 4.50 -3.18 -4.92
C MET A 78 3.16 -3.80 -5.34
N THR A 79 3.15 -5.06 -5.77
CA THR A 79 1.93 -5.78 -6.14
C THR A 79 1.03 -6.00 -4.93
N GLU A 80 1.58 -6.40 -3.78
CA GLU A 80 0.83 -6.61 -2.55
C GLU A 80 0.13 -5.33 -2.07
N ILE A 81 0.85 -4.20 -2.06
CA ILE A 81 0.30 -2.90 -1.64
C ILE A 81 -0.81 -2.44 -2.58
N VAL A 82 -0.55 -2.47 -3.89
CA VAL A 82 -1.53 -2.03 -4.89
C VAL A 82 -2.79 -2.90 -4.80
N THR A 83 -2.64 -4.21 -4.63
CA THR A 83 -3.76 -5.14 -4.44
C THR A 83 -4.54 -4.81 -3.17
N ALA A 84 -3.87 -4.56 -2.05
CA ALA A 84 -4.50 -4.19 -0.78
C ALA A 84 -5.27 -2.87 -0.87
N ILE A 85 -4.75 -1.86 -1.59
CA ILE A 85 -5.44 -0.59 -1.85
C ILE A 85 -6.70 -0.83 -2.70
N TYR A 86 -6.63 -1.65 -3.74
CA TYR A 86 -7.80 -2.00 -4.55
C TYR A 86 -8.87 -2.75 -3.75
N ASP A 87 -8.46 -3.68 -2.89
CA ASP A 87 -9.35 -4.40 -1.96
C ASP A 87 -10.01 -3.46 -0.94
N LEU A 88 -9.30 -2.40 -0.50
CA LEU A 88 -9.79 -1.38 0.41
C LEU A 88 -10.80 -0.43 -0.25
N MET A 89 -10.51 0.05 -1.45
CA MET A 89 -11.41 0.95 -2.19
C MET A 89 -12.72 0.25 -2.58
N GLY A 90 -12.77 -1.08 -2.47
CA GLY A 90 -13.90 -1.90 -2.86
C GLY A 90 -14.19 -1.77 -4.35
N LYS A 91 -15.18 -2.52 -4.83
CA LYS A 91 -15.70 -2.46 -6.22
C LYS A 91 -16.38 -1.12 -6.58
N ILE A 92 -15.96 -0.01 -5.99
CA ILE A 92 -16.40 1.36 -6.33
C ILE A 92 -15.70 1.82 -7.62
N VAL A 93 -14.51 1.28 -7.92
CA VAL A 93 -13.81 1.49 -9.20
C VAL A 93 -13.95 0.23 -10.06
N GLU A 94 -15.15 0.05 -10.61
CA GLU A 94 -15.52 -0.98 -11.59
C GLU A 94 -15.44 -2.45 -11.10
N PRO A 95 -16.44 -3.28 -11.46
CA PRO A 95 -16.40 -4.69 -11.13
C PRO A 95 -15.33 -5.34 -12.01
N LEU A 96 -14.34 -5.99 -11.38
CA LEU A 96 -13.34 -6.84 -12.04
C LEU A 96 -12.22 -6.06 -12.74
N LEU A 97 -11.35 -5.42 -11.97
CA LEU A 97 -9.96 -5.35 -12.41
C LEU A 97 -9.43 -6.77 -12.40
N GLU A 98 -9.32 -7.37 -13.58
CA GLU A 98 -8.62 -8.65 -13.76
C GLU A 98 -7.22 -8.51 -13.16
N GLU A 99 -6.71 -9.57 -12.51
CA GLU A 99 -5.35 -9.58 -11.93
C GLU A 99 -4.30 -9.08 -12.94
N ASP A 100 -4.50 -9.38 -14.23
CA ASP A 100 -3.70 -8.88 -15.35
C ASP A 100 -3.61 -7.35 -15.45
N VAL A 101 -4.68 -6.62 -15.11
CA VAL A 101 -4.68 -5.14 -15.16
C VAL A 101 -3.86 -4.57 -14.00
N VAL A 102 -3.96 -5.16 -12.82
CA VAL A 102 -3.15 -4.77 -11.65
C VAL A 102 -1.68 -5.05 -11.94
N LEU A 103 -1.35 -6.24 -12.42
CA LEU A 103 0.01 -6.63 -12.79
C LEU A 103 0.59 -5.72 -13.88
N GLN A 104 -0.17 -5.39 -14.93
CA GLN A 104 0.27 -4.44 -15.95
C GLN A 104 0.49 -3.04 -15.40
N LYS A 105 -0.32 -2.61 -14.43
CA LYS A 105 -0.16 -1.30 -13.82
C LYS A 105 1.07 -1.25 -12.91
N VAL A 106 1.27 -2.28 -12.09
CA VAL A 106 2.48 -2.44 -11.27
C VAL A 106 3.71 -2.47 -12.17
N GLU A 107 3.71 -3.27 -13.25
CA GLU A 107 4.84 -3.32 -14.20
C GLU A 107 5.19 -1.94 -14.76
N ARG A 108 4.19 -1.17 -15.18
CA ARG A 108 4.41 0.18 -15.72
C ARG A 108 4.92 1.17 -14.68
N LEU A 109 4.46 1.07 -13.43
CA LEU A 109 4.92 1.90 -12.33
C LEU A 109 6.36 1.53 -11.96
N PHE A 110 6.62 0.24 -11.81
CA PHE A 110 7.94 -0.30 -11.48
C PHE A 110 8.97 0.09 -12.52
N GLN A 111 8.71 -0.14 -13.81
CA GLN A 111 9.63 0.24 -14.90
C GLN A 111 9.91 1.75 -14.99
N LYS A 112 8.99 2.59 -14.50
CA LYS A 112 9.19 4.04 -14.45
C LYS A 112 10.02 4.46 -13.24
N MET A 113 9.87 3.77 -12.12
CA MET A 113 10.57 4.06 -10.87
C MET A 113 11.97 3.46 -10.81
N ASP A 114 12.14 2.25 -11.36
CA ASP A 114 13.42 1.55 -11.45
C ASP A 114 14.28 2.19 -12.56
N LEU A 115 14.95 3.29 -12.20
CA LEU A 115 15.74 4.11 -13.13
C LEU A 115 16.98 3.37 -13.60
N ASN A 116 17.60 2.61 -12.71
CA ASN A 116 18.85 1.91 -12.99
C ASN A 116 18.64 0.49 -13.58
N ARG A 117 17.42 -0.06 -13.49
CA ARG A 117 16.99 -1.39 -13.96
C ARG A 117 17.65 -2.57 -13.26
N ASP A 118 17.91 -2.44 -11.97
CA ASP A 118 18.47 -3.49 -11.13
C ASP A 118 17.40 -4.43 -10.55
N GLY A 119 16.12 -4.12 -10.77
CA GLY A 119 14.99 -4.93 -10.32
C GLY A 119 14.52 -4.59 -8.91
N VAL A 120 15.01 -3.49 -8.32
CA VAL A 120 14.50 -2.92 -7.07
C VAL A 120 14.29 -1.41 -7.23
N VAL A 121 13.41 -0.82 -6.41
CA VAL A 121 13.25 0.64 -6.34
C VAL A 121 13.78 1.11 -5.01
N THR A 122 14.87 1.86 -5.04
CA THR A 122 15.45 2.46 -3.84
C THR A 122 14.71 3.72 -3.42
N LEU A 123 14.92 4.17 -2.17
CA LEU A 123 14.32 5.41 -1.68
C LEU A 123 14.69 6.64 -2.51
N ASP A 124 15.91 6.70 -3.03
CA ASP A 124 16.38 7.81 -3.86
C ASP A 124 15.62 7.85 -5.20
N GLU A 125 15.51 6.69 -5.87
CA GLU A 125 14.74 6.53 -7.10
C GLU A 125 13.25 6.83 -6.90
N PHE A 126 12.69 6.37 -5.79
CA PHE A 126 11.31 6.66 -5.43
C PHE A 126 11.07 8.17 -5.25
N LEU A 127 11.94 8.85 -4.50
CA LEU A 127 11.84 10.29 -4.27
C LEU A 127 12.03 11.06 -5.57
N ASP A 128 13.04 10.73 -6.36
CA ASP A 128 13.31 11.38 -7.65
C ASP A 128 12.10 11.23 -8.60
N CYS A 129 11.56 10.01 -8.74
CA CYS A 129 10.39 9.78 -9.57
C CYS A 129 9.14 10.51 -9.08
N CYS A 130 8.88 10.53 -7.77
CA CYS A 130 7.70 11.20 -7.22
C CYS A 130 7.77 12.72 -7.32
N LEU A 131 8.97 13.29 -7.26
CA LEU A 131 9.19 14.73 -7.37
C LEU A 131 9.14 15.22 -8.83
N HIS A 132 9.50 14.36 -9.79
CA HIS A 132 9.59 14.74 -11.21
C HIS A 132 8.43 14.23 -12.10
N ASP A 133 7.63 13.24 -11.67
CA ASP A 133 6.49 12.71 -12.42
C ASP A 133 5.18 12.80 -11.60
N ASP A 134 4.40 13.86 -11.87
CA ASP A 134 3.04 14.09 -11.32
C ASP A 134 2.06 12.93 -11.59
N GLY A 135 2.29 12.14 -12.64
CA GLY A 135 1.46 10.99 -12.98
C GLY A 135 1.72 9.81 -12.05
N ILE A 136 2.98 9.60 -11.66
CA ILE A 136 3.39 8.56 -10.70
C ILE A 136 2.89 8.91 -9.30
N SER A 137 3.11 10.14 -8.84
CA SER A 137 2.69 10.58 -7.51
C SER A 137 1.19 10.40 -7.28
N ARG A 138 0.36 10.72 -8.29
CA ARG A 138 -1.09 10.44 -8.25
C ARG A 138 -1.41 8.94 -8.36
N SER A 139 -0.71 8.21 -9.22
CA SER A 139 -1.01 6.80 -9.50
C SER A 139 -0.74 5.87 -8.32
N MET A 140 0.18 6.23 -7.43
CA MET A 140 0.40 5.48 -6.20
C MET A 140 -0.74 5.64 -5.18
N GLY A 141 -1.68 6.58 -5.39
CA GLY A 141 -2.83 6.78 -4.49
C GLY A 141 -2.45 7.31 -3.10
N VAL A 142 -1.19 7.64 -2.90
CA VAL A 142 -0.57 8.03 -1.62
C VAL A 142 -1.06 9.42 -1.16
N PHE A 143 -1.40 10.28 -2.11
CA PHE A 143 -1.67 11.70 -1.85
C PHE A 143 -3.12 12.12 -2.06
N ASP A 144 -4.00 11.23 -2.55
CA ASP A 144 -5.38 11.63 -2.87
C ASP A 144 -6.32 11.59 -1.65
N SER A 145 -5.85 11.02 -0.54
CA SER A 145 -6.51 11.19 0.76
C SER A 145 -5.94 12.44 1.45
N ASN A 146 -6.53 13.60 1.13
CA ASN A 146 -6.51 14.73 2.06
C ASN A 146 -7.00 14.22 3.43
N PHE A 147 -6.07 14.03 4.36
CA PHE A 147 -6.34 14.23 5.77
C PHE A 147 -6.29 15.73 6.08
#